data_AF-A0A964PS55-F1
#
_entry.id   AF-A0A964PS55-F1
#
_cell.length_a   1.000
_cell.length_b   1.000
_cell.length_c   1.000
_cell.angle_alpha   90.00
_cell.angle_beta   90.00
_cell.angle_gamma   90.00
#
_symmetry.space_group_name_H-M   'P 1'
#
loop_
_entity.id
_entity.type
_entity.pdbx_description
1 polymer ?
#
loop_
_entity_poly.entity_id
_entity_poly.type
_entity_poly.pdbx_seq_one_letter_code
_entity_poly.pdbx_strand_id
1 'polypeptide(L)'
;MEVTPRILLLAGVLSHTGLVAAEAISVPKLGVTPTAEILAQHQNLVFPDGTGLPPGSGTVAEGKILFESQCVEFHGVAGRGGSGGELAGGNPDLTAPQPDKNIGTYWPRVCENDRQRILTMRS
;
A
#
# COMPACT_ATOMS: atom_id res chain seq x y z
N MET A 1 55.27 63.47 -14.21
CA MET A 1 54.10 63.09 -15.02
C MET A 1 54.53 61.92 -15.90
N GLU A 2 53.58 61.03 -16.19
CA GLU A 2 53.67 59.78 -16.94
C GLU A 2 53.98 58.50 -16.14
N VAL A 3 52.91 57.72 -16.08
CA VAL A 3 52.66 56.42 -15.47
C VAL A 3 52.89 55.36 -16.55
N THR A 4 53.36 54.17 -16.19
CA THR A 4 52.95 52.94 -16.89
C THR A 4 52.91 51.78 -15.88
N PRO A 5 51.74 51.13 -15.67
CA PRO A 5 51.66 49.96 -14.81
C PRO A 5 51.98 48.71 -15.63
N ARG A 6 52.79 47.82 -15.05
CA ARG A 6 53.00 46.47 -15.57
C ARG A 6 51.66 45.73 -15.54
N ILE A 7 51.07 45.56 -16.71
CA ILE A 7 49.88 44.75 -16.97
C ILE A 7 50.20 43.31 -16.56
N LEU A 8 49.54 42.84 -15.50
CA LEU A 8 49.49 41.44 -15.08
C LEU A 8 48.76 40.63 -16.16
N LEU A 9 49.49 39.76 -16.86
CA LEU A 9 48.93 38.70 -17.70
C LEU A 9 48.31 37.61 -16.80
N LEU A 10 47.00 37.66 -16.57
CA LEU A 10 46.24 36.49 -16.12
C LEU A 10 45.99 35.58 -17.34
N ALA A 11 46.73 34.48 -17.41
CA ALA A 11 46.40 33.37 -18.30
C ALA A 11 45.14 32.67 -17.78
N GLY A 12 44.00 32.89 -18.45
CA GLY A 12 42.73 32.26 -18.12
C GLY A 12 42.73 30.77 -18.47
N VAL A 13 42.61 29.91 -17.47
CA VAL A 13 42.34 28.48 -17.63
C VAL A 13 40.85 28.32 -17.95
N LEU A 14 40.51 28.05 -19.21
CA LEU A 14 39.16 27.72 -19.64
C LEU A 14 38.77 26.34 -19.09
N SER A 15 37.99 26.32 -18.02
CA SER A 15 37.35 25.12 -17.49
C SER A 15 36.30 24.62 -18.48
N HIS A 16 36.51 23.44 -19.06
CA HIS A 16 35.52 22.78 -19.91
C HIS A 16 34.41 22.19 -19.03
N THR A 17 33.29 22.91 -18.90
CA THR A 17 32.06 22.32 -18.37
C THR A 17 31.39 21.55 -19.51
N GLY A 18 31.60 20.23 -19.54
CA GLY A 18 30.91 19.35 -20.47
C GLY A 18 29.42 19.29 -20.13
N LEU A 19 28.57 19.81 -21.01
CA LEU A 19 27.12 19.65 -20.93
C LEU A 19 26.78 18.23 -21.39
N VAL A 20 26.44 17.35 -20.46
CA VAL A 20 25.84 16.05 -20.79
C VAL A 20 24.38 16.30 -21.14
N ALA A 21 24.00 16.12 -22.41
CA ALA A 21 22.61 16.10 -22.81
C ALA A 21 21.95 14.82 -22.27
N ALA A 22 20.88 14.97 -21.48
CA ALA A 22 20.06 13.83 -21.08
C ALA A 22 19.31 13.31 -22.32
N GLU A 23 19.58 12.07 -22.72
CA GLU A 23 18.78 11.41 -23.76
C GLU A 23 17.36 11.15 -23.24
N ALA A 24 16.36 11.55 -24.01
CA ALA A 24 14.97 11.32 -23.66
C ALA A 24 14.66 9.81 -23.79
N ILE A 25 14.27 9.19 -22.67
CA ILE A 25 13.74 7.82 -22.68
C ILE A 25 12.47 7.82 -23.52
N SER A 26 12.47 7.09 -24.63
CA SER A 26 11.27 6.87 -25.45
C SER A 26 10.33 5.92 -24.71
N VAL A 27 9.37 6.49 -23.99
CA VAL A 27 8.33 5.71 -23.31
C VAL A 27 7.23 5.39 -24.33
N PRO A 28 6.84 4.11 -24.49
CA PRO A 28 5.72 3.73 -25.34
C PRO A 28 4.43 4.47 -24.93
N LYS A 29 3.75 5.10 -25.89
CA LYS A 29 2.46 5.80 -25.67
C LYS A 29 1.30 4.80 -25.61
N LEU A 30 1.26 3.98 -24.56
CA LEU A 30 0.22 2.98 -24.33
C LEU A 30 -0.85 3.52 -23.36
N GLY A 31 -2.09 3.06 -23.55
CA GLY A 31 -3.23 3.38 -22.68
C GLY A 31 -3.97 4.67 -23.05
N VAL A 32 -4.99 4.99 -22.24
CA VAL A 32 -5.78 6.22 -22.33
C VAL A 32 -5.87 6.84 -20.93
N THR A 33 -5.97 8.16 -20.85
CA THR A 33 -6.25 8.82 -19.56
C THR A 33 -7.63 8.38 -19.07
N PRO A 34 -7.73 7.81 -17.85
CA PRO A 34 -9.01 7.40 -17.31
C PRO A 34 -9.93 8.62 -17.11
N THR A 35 -11.22 8.45 -17.41
CA THR A 35 -12.23 9.47 -17.13
C THR A 35 -12.43 9.62 -15.62
N ALA A 36 -13.00 10.75 -15.19
CA ALA A 36 -13.37 10.93 -13.79
C ALA A 36 -14.33 9.84 -13.28
N GLU A 37 -15.21 9.34 -14.16
CA GLU A 37 -16.14 8.25 -13.85
C GLU A 37 -15.42 6.93 -13.58
N ILE A 38 -14.45 6.55 -14.43
CA ILE A 38 -13.62 5.37 -14.20
C ILE A 38 -12.87 5.50 -12.88
N LEU A 39 -12.26 6.66 -12.63
CA LEU A 39 -11.55 6.89 -11.36
C LEU A 39 -12.47 6.72 -10.15
N ALA A 40 -13.70 7.25 -10.20
CA ALA A 40 -14.67 7.13 -9.11
C ALA A 40 -15.06 5.67 -8.81
N GLN A 41 -15.20 4.81 -9.83
CA GLN A 41 -15.50 3.39 -9.66
C GLN A 41 -14.35 2.58 -9.04
N HIS A 42 -13.13 3.13 -9.05
CA HIS A 42 -11.92 2.47 -8.58
C HIS A 42 -11.35 3.09 -7.29
N GLN A 43 -12.08 3.99 -6.62
CA GLN A 43 -11.71 4.57 -5.33
C GLN A 43 -12.07 3.64 -4.15
N ASN A 44 -11.54 2.41 -4.14
CA ASN A 44 -11.87 1.37 -3.16
C ASN A 44 -10.79 1.21 -2.07
N LEU A 45 -9.98 2.24 -1.85
CA LEU A 45 -8.91 2.19 -0.85
C LEU A 45 -9.45 2.63 0.51
N VAL A 46 -9.31 1.76 1.50
CA VAL A 46 -9.60 2.05 2.91
C VAL A 46 -8.29 2.16 3.67
N PHE A 47 -8.06 3.33 4.26
CA PHE A 47 -6.87 3.58 5.06
C PHE A 47 -7.06 3.16 6.53
N PRO A 48 -5.97 2.94 7.30
CA PRO A 48 -6.07 2.51 8.70
C PRO A 48 -6.85 3.46 9.62
N ASP A 49 -6.94 4.75 9.28
CA ASP A 49 -7.72 5.75 10.00
C ASP A 49 -9.22 5.73 9.64
N GLY A 50 -9.64 4.87 8.71
CA GLY A 50 -11.01 4.76 8.23
C GLY A 50 -11.33 5.64 7.02
N THR A 51 -10.39 6.45 6.53
CA THR A 51 -10.56 7.22 5.29
C THR A 51 -10.88 6.27 4.13
N GLY A 52 -11.95 6.57 3.38
CA GLY A 52 -12.40 5.75 2.24
C GLY A 52 -13.45 4.69 2.58
N LEU A 53 -13.87 4.54 3.84
CA LEU A 53 -14.99 3.66 4.20
C LEU A 53 -16.32 4.19 3.61
N PRO A 54 -17.08 3.37 2.86
CA PRO A 54 -18.43 3.73 2.46
C PRO A 54 -19.40 3.66 3.67
N PRO A 55 -20.53 4.38 3.64
CA PRO A 55 -21.57 4.22 4.65
C PRO A 55 -22.13 2.79 4.62
N GLY A 56 -22.30 2.18 5.80
CA GLY A 56 -22.86 0.85 5.93
C GLY A 56 -22.66 0.23 7.31
N SER A 57 -23.21 -0.96 7.49
CA SER A 57 -23.01 -1.81 8.66
C SER A 57 -23.33 -3.26 8.33
N GLY A 58 -22.77 -4.19 9.09
CA GLY A 58 -23.12 -5.61 9.02
C GLY A 58 -22.89 -6.28 10.37
N THR A 59 -23.46 -7.47 10.53
CA THR A 59 -23.37 -8.29 11.74
C THR A 59 -22.58 -9.57 11.50
N VAL A 60 -22.12 -10.21 12.59
CA VAL A 60 -21.43 -11.51 12.51
C VAL A 60 -22.34 -12.59 11.91
N ALA A 61 -23.63 -12.56 12.23
CA ALA A 61 -24.60 -13.54 11.72
C ALA A 61 -24.75 -13.44 10.20
N GLU A 62 -24.88 -12.22 9.67
CA GLU A 62 -24.91 -11.97 8.22
C GLU A 62 -23.58 -12.37 7.56
N GLY A 63 -22.45 -12.01 8.18
CA GLY A 63 -21.12 -12.39 7.70
C GLY A 63 -20.90 -13.90 7.65
N LYS A 64 -21.41 -14.65 8.63
CA LYS A 64 -21.33 -16.12 8.65
C LYS A 64 -22.02 -16.75 7.44
N ILE A 65 -23.23 -16.28 7.11
CA ILE A 65 -23.99 -16.78 5.96
C ILE A 65 -23.20 -16.54 4.67
N LEU A 66 -22.66 -15.34 4.49
CA LEU A 66 -21.84 -15.00 3.32
C LEU A 66 -20.58 -15.87 3.24
N PHE A 67 -19.84 -16.00 4.35
CA PHE A 67 -18.62 -16.79 4.41
C PHE A 67 -18.87 -18.26 4.08
N GLU A 68 -19.93 -18.86 4.63
CA GLU A 68 -20.32 -20.24 4.33
C GLU A 68 -20.72 -20.45 2.87
N SER A 69 -21.33 -19.45 2.25
CA SER A 69 -21.75 -19.53 0.84
C SER A 69 -20.64 -19.25 -0.19
N GLN A 70 -19.62 -18.46 0.16
CA GLN A 70 -18.68 -17.90 -0.83
C GLN A 70 -17.21 -18.18 -0.51
N CYS A 71 -16.85 -18.54 0.72
CA CYS A 71 -15.45 -18.54 1.17
C CYS A 71 -14.98 -19.90 1.72
N VAL A 72 -15.90 -20.67 2.33
CA VAL A 72 -15.58 -21.94 3.01
C VAL A 72 -14.89 -22.96 2.11
N GLU A 73 -15.15 -22.96 0.80
CA GLU A 73 -14.51 -23.89 -0.13
C GLU A 73 -12.98 -23.76 -0.16
N PHE A 74 -12.46 -22.53 0.03
CA PHE A 74 -11.02 -22.27 -0.02
C PHE A 74 -10.41 -22.07 1.37
N HIS A 75 -11.12 -21.39 2.27
CA HIS A 75 -10.63 -21.02 3.60
C HIS A 75 -11.16 -21.91 4.73
N GLY A 76 -11.95 -22.94 4.38
CA GLY A 76 -12.39 -23.98 5.30
C GLY A 76 -13.45 -23.49 6.28
N VAL A 77 -13.99 -24.45 7.04
CA VAL A 77 -15.01 -24.16 8.05
C VAL A 77 -14.43 -23.16 9.07
N ALA A 78 -15.17 -22.07 9.29
CA ALA A 78 -14.78 -20.98 10.18
C ALA A 78 -13.42 -20.30 9.85
N GLY A 79 -12.93 -20.41 8.61
CA GLY A 79 -11.70 -19.75 8.19
C GLY A 79 -10.41 -20.42 8.68
N ARG A 80 -10.47 -21.70 9.04
CA ARG A 80 -9.36 -22.45 9.67
C ARG A 80 -8.38 -23.09 8.68
N GLY A 81 -8.42 -22.72 7.40
CA GLY A 81 -7.43 -23.16 6.41
C GLY A 81 -8.04 -23.90 5.22
N GLY A 82 -7.19 -24.53 4.41
CA GLY A 82 -7.57 -25.06 3.10
C GLY A 82 -6.62 -24.54 2.05
N SER A 83 -7.00 -24.61 0.77
CA SER A 83 -6.16 -24.13 -0.33
C SER A 83 -5.95 -22.61 -0.31
N GLY A 84 -6.87 -21.85 0.30
CA GLY A 84 -6.78 -20.41 0.49
C GLY A 84 -6.00 -19.97 1.75
N GLY A 85 -5.55 -20.91 2.59
CA GLY A 85 -4.88 -20.60 3.85
C GLY A 85 -5.84 -20.18 4.98
N GLU A 86 -5.31 -20.15 6.20
CA GLU A 86 -6.05 -19.82 7.42
C GLU A 86 -6.26 -18.30 7.54
N LEU A 87 -7.51 -17.89 7.84
CA LEU A 87 -7.89 -16.51 8.08
C LEU A 87 -8.06 -16.19 9.56
N ALA A 88 -8.43 -17.18 10.38
CA ALA A 88 -8.64 -17.03 11.80
C ALA A 88 -8.31 -18.34 12.55
N GLY A 89 -7.78 -18.19 13.77
CA GLY A 89 -7.28 -19.33 14.55
C GLY A 89 -5.76 -19.29 14.66
N GLY A 90 -5.15 -20.46 14.62
CA GLY A 90 -3.70 -20.62 14.67
C GLY A 90 -3.06 -20.36 16.03
N ASN A 91 -1.78 -20.70 16.12
CA ASN A 91 -0.90 -20.35 17.23
C ASN A 91 -0.46 -18.88 17.10
N PRO A 92 -0.75 -18.01 18.08
CA PRO A 92 -0.33 -16.60 18.04
C PRO A 92 1.19 -16.41 18.24
N ASP A 93 1.94 -17.47 18.56
CA ASP A 93 3.40 -17.41 18.68
C ASP A 93 4.06 -17.22 17.30
N LEU A 94 4.36 -15.94 17.00
CA LEU A 94 5.07 -15.56 15.78
C LEU A 94 6.56 -15.94 15.78
N THR A 95 7.08 -16.48 16.88
CA THR A 95 8.48 -16.95 16.99
C THR A 95 8.64 -18.44 16.72
N ALA A 96 7.54 -19.18 16.60
CA ALA A 96 7.56 -20.59 16.24
C ALA A 96 8.25 -20.81 14.88
N PRO A 97 8.84 -22.00 14.61
CA PRO A 97 9.48 -22.30 13.32
C PRO A 97 8.53 -22.12 12.12
N GLN A 98 7.24 -22.37 12.33
CA GLN A 98 6.17 -22.15 11.36
C GLN A 98 5.04 -21.39 12.07
N PRO A 99 5.11 -20.04 12.09
CA PRO A 99 4.09 -19.24 12.75
C PRO A 99 2.85 -19.12 11.86
N ASP A 100 1.68 -19.25 12.48
CA ASP A 100 0.40 -19.05 11.80
C ASP A 100 0.17 -17.56 11.62
N LYS A 101 0.45 -17.02 10.43
CA LYS A 101 0.30 -15.60 10.11
C LYS A 101 -1.03 -15.35 9.41
N ASN A 102 -2.06 -15.06 10.18
CA ASN A 102 -3.41 -14.77 9.70
C ASN A 102 -3.88 -13.37 10.15
N ILE A 103 -5.14 -13.04 9.88
CA ILE A 103 -5.72 -11.72 10.20
C ILE A 103 -5.68 -11.45 11.70
N GLY A 104 -5.92 -12.48 12.53
CA GLY A 104 -5.98 -12.36 13.99
C GLY A 104 -4.62 -12.40 14.69
N THR A 105 -3.59 -12.98 14.06
CA THR A 105 -2.28 -13.21 14.69
C THR A 105 -1.17 -12.28 14.18
N TYR A 106 -1.27 -11.79 12.94
CA TYR A 106 -0.17 -11.08 12.29
C TYR A 106 -0.54 -9.68 11.78
N TRP A 107 -1.77 -9.49 11.29
CA TRP A 107 -2.15 -8.19 10.71
C TRP A 107 -2.20 -7.11 11.80
N PRO A 108 -1.62 -5.92 11.55
CA PRO A 108 -1.39 -4.97 12.62
C PRO A 108 -2.68 -4.40 13.18
N ARG A 109 -3.64 -4.01 12.32
CA ARG A 109 -4.89 -3.32 12.72
C ARG A 109 -6.01 -3.61 11.73
N VAL A 110 -7.25 -3.62 12.21
CA VAL A 110 -8.43 -3.25 11.41
C VAL A 110 -8.56 -1.73 11.36
N CYS A 111 -9.31 -1.19 10.41
CA CYS A 111 -9.56 0.27 10.35
C CYS A 111 -10.17 0.79 11.68
N GLU A 112 -9.73 1.96 12.13
CA GLU A 112 -9.93 2.48 13.50
C GLU A 112 -11.41 2.55 13.94
N ASN A 113 -12.35 2.69 13.01
CA ASN A 113 -13.80 2.69 13.31
C ASN A 113 -14.40 1.33 13.70
N ASP A 114 -13.67 0.22 13.51
CA ASP A 114 -14.15 -1.13 13.86
C ASP A 114 -13.62 -1.65 15.20
N ARG A 115 -12.67 -0.93 15.84
CA ARG A 115 -12.00 -1.41 17.06
C ARG A 115 -12.98 -1.61 18.23
N GLN A 116 -13.99 -0.75 18.38
CA GLN A 116 -15.01 -0.91 19.43
C GLN A 116 -15.99 -2.06 19.16
N ARG A 117 -16.16 -2.48 17.89
CA ARG A 117 -17.08 -3.55 17.49
C ARG A 117 -16.44 -4.93 17.55
N ILE A 118 -15.14 -5.06 17.27
CA ILE A 118 -14.44 -6.35 17.38
C ILE A 118 -14.15 -6.72 18.84
N LEU A 119 -13.85 -5.73 19.70
CA LEU A 119 -13.61 -6.00 21.13
C LEU A 119 -14.87 -6.45 21.88
N THR A 120 -16.06 -6.07 21.41
CA THR A 120 -17.35 -6.52 21.96
C THR A 120 -17.81 -7.89 21.45
N MET A 121 -17.07 -8.51 20.51
CA MET A 121 -17.33 -9.88 20.04
C MET A 121 -16.49 -10.93 20.80
N ARG A 122 -15.66 -10.51 21.76
CA ARG A 122 -14.89 -11.39 22.65
C ARG A 122 -15.57 -11.60 24.03
N SER A 123 -16.73 -11.01 24.26
CA SER A 123 -17.57 -11.16 25.46
C SER A 123 -18.85 -11.94 25.13
#